data_AF-A0A8I0K1W8-F1
#
_entry.id   AF-A0A8I0K1W8-F1
#
_cell.length_a   1.000
_cell.length_b   1.000
_cell.length_c   1.000
_cell.angle_alpha   90.00
_cell.angle_beta   90.00
_cell.angle_gamma   90.00
#
_symmetry.space_group_name_H-M   'P 1'
#
loop_
_entity.id
_entity.type
_entity.pdbx_description
1 polymer ?
#
loop_
_entity_poly.entity_id
_entity_poly.type
_entity_poly.pdbx_seq_one_letter_code
_entity_poly.pdbx_strand_id
1 'polypeptide(L)'
;MSGLEQALRGTIRQARERFPDLDFLSPGGELRVDVTPTTVDRVRVDVGAHVALQLQSVGVTTTEGLSTEQLVARSTVTASSWHGDTRAAFEPVRLLDAEHPSGIAVHTQAEQQPWVELTFEPPVEITGVRLRGLPGRAVVLNRAIRVQIGSPGEPLVTVHEADQRAAQVRAFVDESVAAVPVEARDEYARLAGPLTQTLTGRYGEARAAVKELKRTLSDDGRRAYVAAVNDELLRERSLEWTAHGPLRSFRFWSESEKLDYIEFAVSVADALRDLTPNVCFGYGAALAVVRDGDLIPHDDDLDLIIAFEPDEAATLPEAHARVEEFLRARGFVVKGDFFGHRHVARPGGKHIDVFSGLFEGDRVSWYPGTRAALARSSMFPISRGELLGISCPLPADPVTYLETIYGPGWSTPDPAFKHTWRKRDFADQAAPPPVAVEVPDAPALDAPRRGWLDRMRGR
;
A
#
# COMPACT_ATOMS: atom_id res chain seq x y z
N MET A 1 -19.41 17.30 12.52
CA MET A 1 -19.49 16.32 11.41
C MET A 1 -20.27 16.96 10.28
N SER A 2 -19.73 16.99 9.05
CA SER A 2 -20.44 17.62 7.91
C SER A 2 -21.61 16.76 7.44
N GLY A 3 -22.57 17.35 6.70
CA GLY A 3 -23.68 16.59 6.11
C GLY A 3 -23.21 15.50 5.13
N LEU A 4 -22.13 15.77 4.40
CA LEU A 4 -21.47 14.77 3.54
C LEU A 4 -20.91 13.60 4.36
N GLU A 5 -20.18 13.89 5.44
CA GLU A 5 -19.60 12.85 6.29
C GLU A 5 -20.69 11.97 6.92
N GLN A 6 -21.78 12.57 7.40
CA GLN A 6 -22.92 11.84 7.95
C GLN A 6 -23.56 10.92 6.90
N ALA A 7 -23.74 11.40 5.67
CA ALA A 7 -24.30 10.61 4.56
C ALA A 7 -23.39 9.43 4.16
N LEU A 8 -22.07 9.66 4.09
CA LEU A 8 -21.09 8.61 3.80
C LEU A 8 -21.10 7.53 4.89
N ARG A 9 -21.04 7.92 6.16
CA ARG A 9 -21.11 6.97 7.28
C ARG A 9 -22.42 6.19 7.32
N GLY A 10 -23.55 6.87 7.08
CA GLY A 10 -24.87 6.24 6.98
C GLY A 10 -24.91 5.17 5.90
N THR A 11 -24.40 5.50 4.71
CA THR A 11 -24.38 4.55 3.57
C THR A 11 -23.46 3.38 3.82
N ILE A 12 -22.28 3.58 4.44
CA ILE A 12 -21.38 2.47 4.77
C ILE A 12 -22.07 1.49 5.73
N ARG A 13 -22.68 1.98 6.81
CA ARG A 13 -23.39 1.12 7.78
C ARG A 13 -24.54 0.34 7.12
N GLN A 14 -25.37 1.02 6.34
CA GLN A 14 -26.47 0.37 5.62
C GLN A 14 -25.97 -0.64 4.57
N ALA A 15 -24.87 -0.36 3.88
CA ALA A 15 -24.26 -1.30 2.95
C ALA A 15 -23.80 -2.57 3.67
N ARG A 16 -23.18 -2.44 4.84
CA ARG A 16 -22.73 -3.59 5.63
C ARG A 16 -23.89 -4.42 6.16
N GLU A 17 -24.96 -3.78 6.62
CA GLU A 17 -26.19 -4.49 7.03
C GLU A 17 -26.85 -5.22 5.86
N ARG A 18 -26.89 -4.60 4.67
CA ARG A 18 -27.52 -5.16 3.47
C ARG A 18 -26.67 -6.25 2.79
N PHE A 19 -25.36 -6.15 2.89
CA PHE A 19 -24.39 -7.02 2.23
C PHE A 19 -23.39 -7.58 3.27
N PRO A 20 -23.85 -8.40 4.22
CA PRO A 20 -23.01 -8.92 5.31
C PRO A 20 -21.88 -9.81 4.81
N ASP A 21 -22.00 -10.36 3.59
CA ASP A 21 -20.94 -11.13 2.94
C ASP A 21 -19.68 -10.32 2.63
N LEU A 22 -19.76 -8.99 2.60
CA LEU A 22 -18.58 -8.12 2.47
C LEU A 22 -17.68 -8.13 3.72
N ASP A 23 -18.17 -8.60 4.87
CA ASP A 23 -17.36 -8.77 6.07
C ASP A 23 -16.37 -9.94 5.92
N PHE A 24 -16.54 -10.79 4.90
CA PHE A 24 -15.49 -11.72 4.46
C PHE A 24 -14.17 -11.01 4.16
N LEU A 25 -14.22 -9.72 3.79
CA LEU A 25 -13.03 -8.91 3.52
C LEU A 25 -12.25 -8.47 4.78
N SER A 26 -12.76 -8.76 5.98
CA SER A 26 -12.09 -8.51 7.25
C SER A 26 -11.16 -9.67 7.62
N PRO A 27 -10.10 -9.45 8.43
CA PRO A 27 -9.25 -10.52 8.96
C PRO A 27 -10.08 -11.62 9.65
N GLY A 28 -9.94 -12.87 9.20
CA GLY A 28 -10.73 -13.99 9.74
C GLY A 28 -12.22 -13.95 9.36
N GLY A 29 -12.59 -13.07 8.44
CA GLY A 29 -13.96 -12.86 7.96
C GLY A 29 -14.57 -14.13 7.38
N GLU A 30 -15.90 -14.20 7.42
CA GLU A 30 -16.67 -15.33 6.93
C GLU A 30 -17.55 -14.92 5.76
N LEU A 31 -17.53 -15.71 4.69
CA LEU A 31 -18.50 -15.64 3.60
C LEU A 31 -19.50 -16.77 3.81
N ARG A 32 -20.78 -16.42 3.99
CA ARG A 32 -21.89 -17.38 3.99
C ARG A 32 -22.64 -17.29 2.68
N VAL A 33 -22.76 -18.41 1.99
CA VAL A 33 -23.53 -18.56 0.76
C VAL A 33 -24.65 -19.53 1.02
N ASP A 34 -25.86 -19.00 1.23
CA ASP A 34 -27.04 -19.83 1.38
C ASP A 34 -27.53 -20.29 0.00
N VAL A 35 -27.89 -21.57 -0.12
CA VAL A 35 -28.46 -22.15 -1.34
C VAL A 35 -29.78 -22.82 -1.02
N THR A 36 -30.69 -22.87 -1.98
CA THR A 36 -31.86 -23.74 -1.87
C THR A 36 -31.40 -25.19 -1.67
N PRO A 37 -32.08 -26.01 -0.85
CA PRO A 37 -31.72 -27.41 -0.67
C PRO A 37 -31.48 -28.10 -2.01
N THR A 38 -30.24 -28.52 -2.25
CA THR A 38 -29.79 -29.05 -3.54
C THR A 38 -28.85 -30.21 -3.30
N THR A 39 -29.07 -31.33 -4.00
CA THR A 39 -28.15 -32.48 -3.99
C THR A 39 -26.97 -32.18 -4.90
N VAL A 40 -25.76 -32.16 -4.33
CA VAL A 40 -24.52 -31.82 -5.03
C VAL A 40 -23.51 -32.96 -4.93
N ASP A 41 -22.75 -33.16 -6.01
CA ASP A 41 -21.54 -33.99 -6.02
C ASP A 41 -20.26 -33.15 -5.97
N ARG A 42 -20.34 -31.85 -6.23
CA ARG A 42 -19.19 -30.94 -6.25
C ARG A 42 -19.50 -29.60 -5.61
N VAL A 43 -18.55 -29.08 -4.82
CA VAL A 43 -18.49 -27.68 -4.38
C VAL A 43 -17.12 -27.14 -4.77
N ARG A 44 -17.08 -26.10 -5.60
CA ARG A 44 -15.85 -25.44 -6.05
C ARG A 44 -15.79 -24.01 -5.55
N VAL A 45 -14.61 -23.61 -5.09
CA VAL A 45 -14.27 -22.23 -4.76
C VAL A 45 -13.10 -21.82 -5.64
N ASP A 46 -13.23 -20.72 -6.36
CA ASP A 46 -12.17 -20.16 -7.19
C ASP A 46 -12.05 -18.64 -7.02
N VAL A 47 -10.94 -18.07 -7.51
CA VAL A 47 -10.74 -16.61 -7.52
C VAL A 47 -10.55 -16.14 -8.96
N GLY A 48 -11.37 -15.21 -9.42
CA GLY A 48 -11.35 -14.69 -10.79
C GLY A 48 -10.14 -13.81 -11.17
N ALA A 49 -8.98 -13.97 -10.51
CA ALA A 49 -7.81 -13.11 -10.68
C ALA A 49 -6.50 -13.92 -10.70
N HIS A 50 -5.40 -13.27 -11.11
CA HIS A 50 -4.06 -13.83 -11.00
C HIS A 50 -3.52 -13.67 -9.57
N VAL A 51 -3.87 -14.62 -8.70
CA VAL A 51 -3.53 -14.60 -7.27
C VAL A 51 -3.33 -16.03 -6.76
N ALA A 52 -2.88 -16.18 -5.52
CA ALA A 52 -2.98 -17.44 -4.79
C ALA A 52 -4.32 -17.48 -4.04
N LEU A 53 -5.02 -18.61 -4.09
CA LEU A 53 -6.19 -18.87 -3.25
C LEU A 53 -5.71 -19.36 -1.88
N GLN A 54 -6.14 -18.66 -0.84
CA GLN A 54 -5.78 -18.97 0.54
C GLN A 54 -7.01 -18.96 1.46
N LEU A 55 -7.34 -20.10 2.06
CA LEU A 55 -8.51 -20.24 2.95
C LEU A 55 -8.14 -20.98 4.23
N GLN A 56 -8.84 -20.64 5.32
CA GLN A 56 -8.82 -21.43 6.55
C GLN A 56 -9.78 -22.60 6.49
N SER A 57 -10.93 -22.43 5.84
CA SER A 57 -11.93 -23.48 5.70
C SER A 57 -12.88 -23.24 4.53
N VAL A 58 -13.48 -24.34 4.07
CA VAL A 58 -14.62 -24.44 3.16
C VAL A 58 -15.64 -25.36 3.84
N GLY A 59 -16.47 -24.80 4.71
CA GLY A 59 -17.56 -25.51 5.36
C GLY A 59 -18.73 -25.73 4.41
N VAL A 60 -19.41 -26.87 4.57
CA VAL A 60 -20.62 -27.22 3.84
C VAL A 60 -21.72 -27.52 4.84
N THR A 61 -22.82 -26.78 4.78
CA THR A 61 -24.00 -27.02 5.60
C THR A 61 -24.91 -27.98 4.86
N THR A 62 -25.26 -29.10 5.48
CA THR A 62 -26.11 -30.14 4.89
C THR A 62 -27.48 -30.22 5.56
N THR A 63 -28.50 -30.64 4.81
CA THR A 63 -29.86 -30.83 5.36
C THR A 63 -29.87 -31.89 6.48
N GLU A 64 -29.03 -32.92 6.35
CA GLU A 64 -28.90 -34.01 7.33
C GLU A 64 -28.08 -33.64 8.58
N GLY A 65 -27.43 -32.47 8.59
CA GLY A 65 -26.57 -32.06 9.70
C GLY A 65 -25.30 -32.92 9.84
N LEU A 66 -24.70 -33.34 8.73
CA LEU A 66 -23.45 -34.11 8.72
C LEU A 66 -22.33 -33.36 9.46
N SER A 67 -21.64 -34.08 10.35
CA SER A 67 -20.42 -33.61 11.03
C SER A 67 -19.23 -33.45 10.07
N THR A 68 -18.20 -32.73 10.50
CA THR A 68 -16.94 -32.58 9.77
C THR A 68 -16.34 -33.93 9.39
N GLU A 69 -16.31 -34.90 10.31
CA GLU A 69 -15.77 -36.24 10.07
C GLU A 69 -16.58 -37.01 9.02
N GLN A 70 -17.91 -36.87 9.04
CA GLN A 70 -18.78 -37.49 8.05
C GLN A 70 -18.59 -36.86 6.66
N LEU A 71 -18.41 -35.55 6.59
CA LEU A 71 -18.12 -34.85 5.33
C LEU A 71 -16.75 -35.25 4.77
N VAL A 72 -15.72 -35.35 5.62
CA VAL A 72 -14.39 -35.85 5.22
C VAL A 72 -14.49 -37.27 4.67
N ALA A 73 -15.21 -38.16 5.36
CA ALA A 73 -15.35 -39.56 4.93
C ALA A 73 -16.10 -39.72 3.59
N ARG A 74 -16.91 -38.73 3.22
CA ARG A 74 -17.69 -38.71 1.97
C ARG A 74 -17.09 -37.82 0.89
N SER A 75 -15.93 -37.20 1.10
CA SER A 75 -15.38 -36.27 0.13
C SER A 75 -13.91 -36.48 -0.19
N THR A 76 -13.55 -36.11 -1.41
CA THR A 76 -12.17 -35.92 -1.83
C THR A 76 -11.94 -34.45 -2.14
N VAL A 77 -10.77 -33.93 -1.77
CA VAL A 77 -10.40 -32.54 -2.03
C VAL A 77 -9.34 -32.49 -3.13
N THR A 78 -9.58 -31.67 -4.14
CA THR A 78 -8.60 -31.35 -5.18
C THR A 78 -8.42 -29.84 -5.29
N ALA A 79 -7.27 -29.41 -5.82
CA ALA A 79 -6.97 -28.00 -6.05
C ALA A 79 -6.20 -27.84 -7.37
N SER A 80 -6.27 -26.66 -7.96
CA SER A 80 -5.55 -26.30 -9.19
C SER A 80 -4.03 -26.49 -9.06
N SER A 81 -3.49 -26.07 -7.91
CA SER A 81 -2.08 -26.18 -7.57
C SER A 81 -1.88 -26.16 -6.05
N TRP A 82 -0.66 -26.41 -5.61
CA TRP A 82 -0.25 -26.32 -4.20
C TRP A 82 1.04 -25.52 -4.10
N HIS A 83 1.09 -24.58 -3.16
CA HIS A 83 2.27 -23.76 -2.91
C HIS A 83 3.29 -24.47 -2.00
N GLY A 84 4.48 -24.78 -2.52
CA GLY A 84 5.50 -25.50 -1.77
C GLY A 84 5.01 -26.87 -1.29
N ASP A 85 5.25 -27.20 -0.03
CA ASP A 85 4.88 -28.50 0.55
C ASP A 85 3.46 -28.56 1.14
N THR A 86 2.61 -27.56 0.86
CA THR A 86 1.27 -27.46 1.46
C THR A 86 0.38 -28.66 1.14
N ARG A 87 0.61 -29.35 0.02
CA ARG A 87 -0.09 -30.60 -0.32
C ARG A 87 0.22 -31.74 0.66
N ALA A 88 1.47 -31.86 1.08
CA ALA A 88 1.90 -32.94 1.98
C ALA A 88 1.39 -32.71 3.41
N ALA A 89 1.25 -31.44 3.80
CA ALA A 89 0.70 -31.02 5.09
C ALA A 89 -0.84 -30.84 5.09
N PHE A 90 -1.52 -31.21 4.00
CA PHE A 90 -2.95 -30.99 3.86
C PHE A 90 -3.77 -32.00 4.67
N GLU A 91 -4.69 -31.48 5.47
CA GLU A 91 -5.61 -32.27 6.30
C GLU A 91 -7.06 -31.88 5.96
N PRO A 92 -7.85 -32.76 5.32
CA PRO A 92 -9.23 -32.46 4.91
C PRO A 92 -10.13 -32.00 6.07
N VAL A 93 -9.92 -32.55 7.27
CA VAL A 93 -10.68 -32.18 8.47
C VAL A 93 -10.52 -30.70 8.81
N ARG A 94 -9.31 -30.14 8.66
CA ARG A 94 -9.06 -28.71 8.91
C ARG A 94 -9.73 -27.83 7.88
N LEU A 95 -9.80 -28.27 6.62
CA LEU A 95 -10.50 -27.55 5.56
C LEU A 95 -12.01 -27.52 5.80
N LEU A 96 -12.60 -28.64 6.22
CA LEU A 96 -14.06 -28.74 6.39
C LEU A 96 -14.55 -28.22 7.76
N ASP A 97 -13.66 -27.97 8.72
CA ASP A 97 -13.99 -27.38 10.03
C ASP A 97 -14.16 -25.85 9.95
N ALA A 98 -15.35 -25.42 9.56
CA ALA A 98 -15.70 -23.99 9.54
C ALA A 98 -16.04 -23.40 10.91
N GLU A 99 -16.23 -24.23 11.94
CA GLU A 99 -16.51 -23.77 13.31
C GLU A 99 -15.22 -23.46 14.08
N HIS A 100 -14.16 -24.23 13.86
CA HIS A 100 -12.86 -24.05 14.52
C HIS A 100 -11.72 -23.92 13.50
N PRO A 101 -11.76 -22.90 12.61
CA PRO A 101 -10.74 -22.71 11.59
C PRO A 101 -9.35 -22.51 12.22
N SER A 102 -8.35 -23.21 11.72
CA SER A 102 -6.97 -23.12 12.21
C SER A 102 -5.95 -23.05 11.08
N GLY A 103 -5.02 -22.10 11.19
CA GLY A 103 -3.94 -21.90 10.22
C GLY A 103 -4.44 -21.68 8.78
N ILE A 104 -3.60 -22.04 7.81
CA ILE A 104 -3.96 -22.10 6.39
C ILE A 104 -4.32 -23.56 6.07
N ALA A 105 -5.51 -23.81 5.53
CA ALA A 105 -5.94 -25.14 5.11
C ALA A 105 -5.71 -25.35 3.60
N VAL A 106 -5.89 -24.31 2.78
CA VAL A 106 -5.63 -24.33 1.35
C VAL A 106 -4.72 -23.16 0.99
N HIS A 107 -3.68 -23.44 0.20
CA HIS A 107 -2.77 -22.45 -0.37
C HIS A 107 -2.28 -22.91 -1.74
N THR A 108 -2.86 -22.33 -2.79
CA THR A 108 -2.44 -22.56 -4.18
C THR A 108 -1.21 -21.71 -4.51
N GLN A 109 -0.57 -22.00 -5.65
CA GLN A 109 0.39 -21.06 -6.23
C GLN A 109 -0.33 -19.79 -6.70
N ALA A 110 0.44 -18.72 -6.93
CA ALA A 110 -0.08 -17.55 -7.63
C ALA A 110 -0.24 -17.91 -9.12
N GLU A 111 -1.49 -18.03 -9.57
CA GLU A 111 -1.81 -18.48 -10.91
C GLU A 111 -3.09 -17.82 -11.42
N GLN A 112 -3.44 -18.03 -12.69
CA GLN A 112 -4.72 -17.57 -13.22
C GLN A 112 -5.84 -18.49 -12.74
N GLN A 113 -6.85 -17.93 -12.08
CA GLN A 113 -8.03 -18.65 -11.61
C GLN A 113 -7.72 -19.88 -10.74
N PRO A 114 -6.98 -19.69 -9.62
CA PRO A 114 -6.77 -20.78 -8.67
C PRO A 114 -8.10 -21.28 -8.11
N TRP A 115 -8.20 -22.59 -7.84
CA TRP A 115 -9.42 -23.19 -7.30
C TRP A 115 -9.14 -24.34 -6.33
N VAL A 116 -10.11 -24.60 -5.46
CA VAL A 116 -10.24 -25.82 -4.64
C VAL A 116 -11.64 -26.41 -4.85
N GLU A 117 -11.73 -27.72 -4.92
CA GLU A 117 -12.98 -28.46 -5.16
C GLU A 117 -13.11 -29.61 -4.16
N LEU A 118 -14.29 -29.70 -3.56
CA LEU A 118 -14.77 -30.83 -2.80
C LEU A 118 -15.62 -31.68 -3.74
N THR A 119 -15.30 -32.96 -3.90
CA THR A 119 -16.12 -33.93 -4.63
C THR A 119 -16.70 -34.92 -3.63
N PHE A 120 -18.01 -35.14 -3.64
CA PHE A 120 -18.74 -35.98 -2.70
C PHE A 120 -19.16 -37.31 -3.32
N GLU A 121 -18.88 -38.41 -2.62
CA GLU A 121 -19.35 -39.75 -2.96
C GLU A 121 -19.81 -40.49 -1.68
N PRO A 122 -21.12 -40.77 -1.50
CA PRO A 122 -22.22 -40.36 -2.38
C PRO A 122 -22.48 -38.84 -2.35
N PRO A 123 -23.23 -38.30 -3.33
CA PRO A 123 -23.68 -36.90 -3.33
C PRO A 123 -24.41 -36.53 -2.03
N VAL A 124 -24.32 -35.26 -1.65
CA VAL A 124 -24.89 -34.72 -0.40
C VAL A 124 -25.89 -33.61 -0.67
N GLU A 125 -26.97 -33.54 0.09
CA GLU A 125 -27.89 -32.40 0.02
C GLU A 125 -27.41 -31.25 0.91
N ILE A 126 -27.19 -30.08 0.30
CA ILE A 126 -26.64 -28.90 0.97
C ILE A 126 -27.64 -27.76 1.04
N THR A 127 -27.50 -26.94 2.07
CA THR A 127 -28.26 -25.69 2.26
C THR A 127 -27.34 -24.46 2.26
N GLY A 128 -26.03 -24.64 2.29
CA GLY A 128 -25.09 -23.52 2.17
C GLY A 128 -23.62 -23.92 2.17
N VAL A 129 -22.79 -22.95 1.81
CA VAL A 129 -21.33 -23.02 1.82
C VAL A 129 -20.78 -21.88 2.67
N ARG A 130 -19.78 -22.16 3.51
CA ARG A 130 -19.13 -21.19 4.39
C ARG A 130 -17.64 -21.14 4.12
N LEU A 131 -17.10 -19.96 3.80
CA LEU A 131 -15.67 -19.78 3.63
C LEU A 131 -15.10 -18.94 4.76
N ARG A 132 -13.96 -19.36 5.30
CA ARG A 132 -13.19 -18.54 6.26
C ARG A 132 -11.91 -18.02 5.62
N GLY A 133 -11.80 -16.70 5.57
CA GLY A 133 -10.58 -16.01 5.15
C GLY A 133 -9.51 -16.08 6.23
N LEU A 134 -8.25 -15.86 5.87
CA LEU A 134 -7.16 -15.87 6.84
C LEU A 134 -7.19 -14.66 7.79
N PRO A 135 -6.63 -14.77 9.00
CA PRO A 135 -6.32 -13.60 9.80
C PRO A 135 -5.22 -12.79 9.08
N GLY A 136 -5.53 -11.58 8.63
CA GLY A 136 -4.55 -10.62 8.09
C GLY A 136 -4.66 -10.36 6.58
N ARG A 137 -3.51 -10.11 5.93
CA ARG A 137 -3.43 -9.51 4.58
C ARG A 137 -4.04 -10.34 3.44
N ALA A 138 -4.14 -11.66 3.60
CA ALA A 138 -4.52 -12.57 2.52
C ALA A 138 -5.97 -12.40 2.03
N VAL A 139 -6.84 -11.83 2.86
CA VAL A 139 -8.26 -11.65 2.54
C VAL A 139 -8.49 -10.69 1.36
N VAL A 140 -7.64 -9.66 1.21
CA VAL A 140 -7.73 -8.69 0.10
C VAL A 140 -7.39 -9.33 -1.26
N LEU A 141 -6.58 -10.38 -1.26
CA LEU A 141 -6.17 -11.10 -2.47
C LEU A 141 -7.32 -11.97 -3.00
N ASN A 142 -8.17 -12.50 -2.11
CA ASN A 142 -9.32 -13.34 -2.46
C ASN A 142 -10.63 -12.55 -2.64
N ARG A 143 -10.56 -11.24 -2.89
CA ARG A 143 -11.75 -10.39 -3.06
C ARG A 143 -12.64 -10.76 -4.25
N ALA A 144 -12.11 -11.53 -5.20
CA ALA A 144 -12.81 -11.96 -6.42
C ALA A 144 -13.28 -13.43 -6.32
N ILE A 145 -13.69 -13.87 -5.13
CA ILE A 145 -14.16 -15.23 -4.91
C ILE A 145 -15.43 -15.52 -5.73
N ARG A 146 -15.46 -16.75 -6.23
CA ARG A 146 -16.66 -17.40 -6.76
C ARG A 146 -16.88 -18.71 -6.03
N VAL A 147 -18.14 -19.01 -5.75
CA VAL A 147 -18.57 -20.30 -5.22
C VAL A 147 -19.50 -20.94 -6.23
N GLN A 148 -19.20 -22.19 -6.58
CA GLN A 148 -19.94 -22.96 -7.55
C GLN A 148 -20.33 -24.31 -6.98
N ILE A 149 -21.47 -24.83 -7.40
CA ILE A 149 -21.96 -26.16 -7.02
C ILE A 149 -22.27 -26.98 -8.26
N GLY A 150 -22.08 -28.29 -8.19
CA GLY A 150 -22.41 -29.22 -9.28
C GLY A 150 -23.29 -30.35 -8.77
N SER A 151 -24.33 -30.69 -9.53
CA SER A 151 -25.12 -31.90 -9.33
C SER A 151 -24.54 -33.05 -10.14
N PRO A 152 -24.84 -34.32 -9.80
CA PRO A 152 -24.44 -35.48 -10.59
C PRO A 152 -24.81 -35.36 -12.07
N GLY A 153 -23.80 -35.39 -12.94
CA GLY A 153 -23.97 -35.30 -14.40
C GLY A 153 -24.27 -33.90 -14.94
N GLU A 154 -24.34 -32.88 -14.08
CA GLU A 154 -24.60 -31.49 -14.47
C GLU A 154 -23.31 -30.64 -14.45
N PRO A 155 -23.26 -29.53 -15.22
CA PRO A 155 -22.16 -28.57 -15.12
C PRO A 155 -22.19 -27.82 -13.77
N LEU A 156 -21.06 -27.22 -13.39
CA LEU A 156 -20.99 -26.32 -12.24
C LEU A 156 -21.85 -25.07 -12.48
N VAL A 157 -22.59 -24.67 -11.47
CA VAL A 157 -23.42 -23.45 -11.43
C VAL A 157 -22.87 -22.51 -10.37
N THR A 158 -22.65 -21.25 -10.73
CA THR A 158 -22.20 -20.21 -9.79
C THR A 158 -23.35 -19.78 -8.87
N VAL A 159 -23.15 -19.94 -7.57
CA VAL A 159 -24.09 -19.54 -6.51
C VAL A 159 -23.67 -18.27 -5.78
N HIS A 160 -22.39 -17.88 -5.91
CA HIS A 160 -21.89 -16.60 -5.44
C HIS A 160 -20.78 -16.09 -6.36
N GLU A 161 -20.79 -14.80 -6.68
CA GLU A 161 -19.74 -14.11 -7.43
C GLU A 161 -19.54 -12.69 -6.90
N ALA A 162 -18.30 -12.38 -6.49
CA ALA A 162 -17.97 -11.09 -5.89
C ALA A 162 -18.15 -9.89 -6.85
N ASP A 163 -17.99 -10.08 -8.16
CA ASP A 163 -18.22 -9.02 -9.15
C ASP A 163 -19.72 -8.69 -9.30
N GLN A 164 -20.59 -9.70 -9.25
CA GLN A 164 -22.04 -9.49 -9.18
C GLN A 164 -22.41 -8.76 -7.89
N ARG A 165 -21.82 -9.13 -6.74
CA ARG A 165 -22.02 -8.41 -5.48
C ARG A 165 -21.60 -6.95 -5.61
N ALA A 166 -20.46 -6.68 -6.24
CA ALA A 166 -19.99 -5.32 -6.42
C ALA A 166 -20.93 -4.46 -7.26
N ALA A 167 -21.55 -5.02 -8.31
CA ALA A 167 -22.57 -4.33 -9.08
C ALA A 167 -23.82 -4.00 -8.23
N GLN A 168 -24.23 -4.90 -7.35
CA GLN A 168 -25.35 -4.65 -6.42
C GLN A 168 -25.02 -3.57 -5.38
N VAL A 169 -23.79 -3.59 -4.83
CA VAL A 169 -23.30 -2.53 -3.94
C VAL A 169 -23.27 -1.19 -4.68
N ARG A 170 -22.84 -1.18 -5.95
CA ARG A 170 -22.84 0.03 -6.76
C ARG A 170 -24.24 0.61 -6.92
N ALA A 171 -25.21 -0.21 -7.30
CA ALA A 171 -26.60 0.21 -7.44
C ALA A 171 -27.14 0.80 -6.13
N PHE A 172 -26.87 0.15 -4.99
CA PHE A 172 -27.25 0.66 -3.67
C PHE A 172 -26.63 2.03 -3.36
N VAL A 173 -25.33 2.20 -3.60
CA VAL A 173 -24.65 3.48 -3.37
C VAL A 173 -25.18 4.57 -4.31
N ASP A 174 -25.42 4.25 -5.58
CA ASP A 174 -25.97 5.21 -6.54
C ASP A 174 -27.42 5.62 -6.17
N GLU A 175 -28.25 4.69 -5.71
CA GLU A 175 -29.59 4.97 -5.17
C GLU A 175 -29.55 5.89 -3.94
N SER A 176 -28.55 5.72 -3.07
CA SER A 176 -28.41 6.52 -1.85
C SER A 176 -28.17 8.02 -2.12
N VAL A 177 -27.67 8.39 -3.31
CA VAL A 177 -27.40 9.78 -3.71
C VAL A 177 -28.65 10.65 -3.57
N ALA A 178 -29.84 10.11 -3.89
CA ALA A 178 -31.10 10.84 -3.82
C ALA A 178 -31.49 11.23 -2.39
N ALA A 179 -31.08 10.44 -1.40
CA ALA A 179 -31.35 10.68 0.03
C ALA A 179 -30.35 11.66 0.67
N VAL A 180 -29.27 12.02 -0.02
CA VAL A 180 -28.26 12.96 0.49
C VAL A 180 -28.80 14.41 0.45
N PRO A 181 -28.56 15.22 1.50
CA PRO A 181 -28.89 16.65 1.50
C PRO A 181 -28.34 17.37 0.27
N VAL A 182 -29.09 18.34 -0.25
CA VAL A 182 -28.81 19.01 -1.54
C VAL A 182 -27.41 19.61 -1.55
N GLU A 183 -26.99 20.20 -0.45
CA GLU A 183 -25.69 20.84 -0.24
C GLU A 183 -24.50 19.87 -0.31
N ALA A 184 -24.70 18.58 -0.04
CA ALA A 184 -23.65 17.56 -0.04
C ALA A 184 -23.72 16.62 -1.26
N ARG A 185 -24.81 16.69 -2.03
CA ARG A 185 -25.16 15.69 -3.05
C ARG A 185 -24.15 15.60 -4.19
N ASP A 186 -23.61 16.72 -4.67
CA ASP A 186 -22.64 16.71 -5.78
C ASP A 186 -21.32 16.04 -5.39
N GLU A 187 -20.76 16.40 -4.23
CA GLU A 187 -19.54 15.76 -3.73
C GLU A 187 -19.76 14.29 -3.42
N TYR A 188 -20.90 13.95 -2.81
CA TYR A 188 -21.26 12.56 -2.56
C TYR A 188 -21.35 11.75 -3.86
N ALA A 189 -22.02 12.27 -4.89
CA ALA A 189 -22.16 11.60 -6.18
C ALA A 189 -20.80 11.33 -6.84
N ARG A 190 -19.84 12.26 -6.72
CA ARG A 190 -18.44 12.05 -7.18
C ARG A 190 -17.75 10.95 -6.39
N LEU A 191 -18.03 10.83 -5.10
CA LEU A 191 -17.45 9.83 -4.19
C LEU A 191 -18.13 8.45 -4.25
N ALA A 192 -19.31 8.32 -4.88
CA ALA A 192 -20.05 7.06 -4.98
C ALA A 192 -19.24 5.91 -5.58
N GLY A 193 -18.47 6.20 -6.65
CA GLY A 193 -17.55 5.24 -7.28
C GLY A 193 -16.44 4.76 -6.34
N PRO A 194 -15.58 5.67 -5.83
CA PRO A 194 -14.57 5.33 -4.83
C PRO A 194 -15.12 4.63 -3.58
N LEU A 195 -16.30 5.03 -3.11
CA LEU A 195 -16.96 4.40 -1.97
C LEU A 195 -17.32 2.93 -2.27
N THR A 196 -17.92 2.67 -3.43
CA THR A 196 -18.22 1.31 -3.90
C THR A 196 -16.96 0.46 -3.99
N GLN A 197 -15.90 1.00 -4.58
CA GLN A 197 -14.61 0.31 -4.71
C GLN A 197 -14.00 -0.01 -3.34
N THR A 198 -14.14 0.91 -2.37
CA THR A 198 -13.65 0.70 -0.99
C THR A 198 -14.47 -0.34 -0.24
N LEU A 199 -15.80 -0.30 -0.33
CA LEU A 199 -16.71 -1.30 0.27
C LEU A 199 -16.40 -2.72 -0.23
N THR A 200 -16.07 -2.83 -1.51
CA THR A 200 -15.84 -4.12 -2.20
C THR A 200 -14.38 -4.56 -2.25
N GLY A 201 -13.48 -3.88 -1.53
CA GLY A 201 -12.07 -4.28 -1.42
C GLY A 201 -11.19 -3.96 -2.63
N ARG A 202 -11.68 -3.16 -3.59
CA ARG A 202 -10.91 -2.65 -4.75
C ARG A 202 -10.13 -1.38 -4.40
N TYR A 203 -9.28 -1.49 -3.37
CA TYR A 203 -8.61 -0.34 -2.76
C TYR A 203 -7.69 0.45 -3.70
N GLY A 204 -6.98 -0.24 -4.60
CA GLY A 204 -6.13 0.42 -5.60
C GLY A 204 -6.94 1.29 -6.56
N GLU A 205 -8.10 0.81 -7.00
CA GLU A 205 -9.02 1.55 -7.86
C GLU A 205 -9.65 2.72 -7.10
N ALA A 206 -10.08 2.50 -5.85
CA ALA A 206 -10.61 3.56 -5.00
C ALA A 206 -9.60 4.71 -4.83
N ARG A 207 -8.33 4.37 -4.54
CA ARG A 207 -7.25 5.36 -4.42
C ARG A 207 -7.07 6.13 -5.73
N ALA A 208 -7.02 5.43 -6.87
CA ALA A 208 -6.87 6.06 -8.18
C ALA A 208 -8.02 7.03 -8.46
N ALA A 209 -9.26 6.61 -8.22
CA ALA A 209 -10.44 7.43 -8.42
C ALA A 209 -10.47 8.67 -7.50
N VAL A 210 -10.15 8.55 -6.20
CA VAL A 210 -10.03 9.72 -5.32
C VAL A 210 -8.91 10.67 -5.76
N LYS A 211 -7.79 10.13 -6.27
CA LYS A 211 -6.69 10.95 -6.79
C LYS A 211 -7.12 11.76 -8.01
N GLU A 212 -7.91 11.19 -8.91
CA GLU A 212 -8.47 11.90 -10.08
C GLU A 212 -9.42 13.02 -9.66
N LEU A 213 -10.16 12.83 -8.57
CA LEU A 213 -11.08 13.83 -8.01
C LEU A 213 -10.38 15.00 -7.30
N LYS A 214 -9.05 14.98 -7.12
CA LYS A 214 -8.30 16.00 -6.34
C LYS A 214 -8.58 17.44 -6.78
N ARG A 215 -8.91 17.68 -8.06
CA ARG A 215 -9.20 19.02 -8.59
C ARG A 215 -10.65 19.47 -8.41
N THR A 216 -11.56 18.53 -8.21
CA THR A 216 -13.01 18.78 -8.19
C THR A 216 -13.66 18.50 -6.84
N LEU A 217 -12.98 17.77 -5.96
CA LEU A 217 -13.43 17.48 -4.60
C LEU A 217 -12.78 18.48 -3.64
N SER A 218 -13.56 19.04 -2.73
CA SER A 218 -13.02 19.93 -1.69
C SER A 218 -12.09 19.18 -0.73
N ASP A 219 -11.20 19.92 -0.08
CA ASP A 219 -10.33 19.36 0.97
C ASP A 219 -11.16 18.83 2.15
N ASP A 220 -12.27 19.49 2.49
CA ASP A 220 -13.24 19.03 3.48
C ASP A 220 -13.95 17.75 3.04
N GLY A 221 -14.39 17.67 1.78
CA GLY A 221 -15.03 16.48 1.24
C GLY A 221 -14.10 15.27 1.22
N ARG A 222 -12.82 15.48 0.89
CA ARG A 222 -11.80 14.42 1.00
C ARG A 222 -11.60 13.98 2.44
N ARG A 223 -11.51 14.92 3.40
CA ARG A 223 -11.38 14.58 4.83
C ARG A 223 -12.59 13.81 5.34
N ALA A 224 -13.80 14.25 4.98
CA ALA A 224 -15.05 13.57 5.32
C ALA A 224 -15.07 12.14 4.78
N TYR A 225 -14.66 11.94 3.54
CA TYR A 225 -14.55 10.60 2.94
C TYR A 225 -13.55 9.71 3.68
N VAL A 226 -12.32 10.19 3.90
CA VAL A 226 -11.27 9.45 4.61
C VAL A 226 -11.71 9.09 6.03
N ALA A 227 -12.32 10.04 6.76
CA ALA A 227 -12.84 9.79 8.09
C ALA A 227 -13.94 8.73 8.09
N ALA A 228 -14.92 8.84 7.18
CA ALA A 228 -16.03 7.89 7.08
C ALA A 228 -15.55 6.47 6.75
N VAL A 229 -14.69 6.29 5.75
CA VAL A 229 -14.22 4.94 5.38
C VAL A 229 -13.28 4.35 6.42
N ASN A 230 -12.47 5.15 7.12
CA ASN A 230 -11.60 4.67 8.19
C ASN A 230 -12.41 4.16 9.38
N ASP A 231 -13.34 4.99 9.85
CA ASP A 231 -14.05 4.73 11.09
C ASP A 231 -15.13 3.64 10.95
N GLU A 232 -15.81 3.56 9.80
CA GLU A 232 -16.96 2.66 9.63
C GLU A 232 -16.60 1.32 8.94
N LEU A 233 -15.38 1.20 8.38
CA LEU A 233 -15.02 0.05 7.53
C LEU A 233 -13.56 -0.39 7.64
N LEU A 234 -12.61 0.47 7.26
CA LEU A 234 -11.24 0.04 7.01
C LEU A 234 -10.56 -0.45 8.28
N ARG A 235 -10.77 0.20 9.44
CA ARG A 235 -10.14 -0.22 10.70
C ARG A 235 -10.56 -1.63 11.12
N GLU A 236 -11.82 -1.99 10.93
CA GLU A 236 -12.30 -3.36 11.18
C GLU A 236 -11.63 -4.37 10.23
N ARG A 237 -11.28 -3.93 9.02
CA ARG A 237 -10.49 -4.71 8.06
C ARG A 237 -8.98 -4.68 8.33
N SER A 238 -8.54 -4.11 9.46
CA SER A 238 -7.12 -3.86 9.76
C SER A 238 -6.39 -3.07 8.67
N LEU A 239 -7.09 -2.08 8.12
CA LEU A 239 -6.60 -1.14 7.12
C LEU A 239 -6.91 0.29 7.59
N GLU A 240 -6.19 1.25 7.02
CA GLU A 240 -6.62 2.64 7.06
C GLU A 240 -6.20 3.34 5.77
N TRP A 241 -6.92 4.40 5.43
CA TRP A 241 -6.62 5.27 4.31
C TRP A 241 -5.51 6.23 4.71
N THR A 242 -4.30 5.97 4.20
CA THR A 242 -3.10 6.82 4.41
C THR A 242 -2.86 7.74 3.22
N ALA A 243 -1.74 8.46 3.21
CA ALA A 243 -1.27 9.19 2.03
C ALA A 243 -1.09 8.27 0.80
N HIS A 244 -0.86 6.98 1.03
CA HIS A 244 -0.68 5.95 0.00
C HIS A 244 -1.98 5.18 -0.34
N GLY A 245 -3.13 5.60 0.21
CA GLY A 245 -4.44 4.95 0.01
C GLY A 245 -4.76 3.94 1.11
N PRO A 246 -5.78 3.08 0.94
CA PRO A 246 -6.11 2.04 1.91
C PRO A 246 -5.03 0.97 1.99
N LEU A 247 -4.43 0.81 3.16
CA LEU A 247 -3.38 -0.18 3.41
C LEU A 247 -3.29 -0.52 4.90
N ARG A 248 -2.47 -1.54 5.22
CA ARG A 248 -2.17 -1.93 6.60
C ARG A 248 -0.96 -1.16 7.12
N SER A 249 -1.23 -0.05 7.79
CA SER A 249 -0.28 0.82 8.48
C SER A 249 0.31 0.15 9.73
N PHE A 250 1.31 0.80 10.36
CA PHE A 250 1.96 0.32 11.58
C PHE A 250 1.00 0.16 12.78
N ARG A 251 -0.15 0.84 12.78
CA ARG A 251 -1.20 0.68 13.80
C ARG A 251 -1.65 -0.76 13.97
N PHE A 252 -1.70 -1.51 12.87
CA PHE A 252 -2.24 -2.87 12.86
C PHE A 252 -1.14 -3.93 12.97
N TRP A 253 0.11 -3.52 13.16
CA TRP A 253 1.24 -4.41 13.25
C TRP A 253 1.42 -4.91 14.68
N SER A 254 1.73 -6.20 14.81
CA SER A 254 2.24 -6.77 16.04
C SER A 254 3.61 -6.19 16.38
N GLU A 255 3.98 -6.24 17.66
CA GLU A 255 5.31 -5.80 18.11
C GLU A 255 6.44 -6.50 17.37
N SER A 256 6.32 -7.82 17.13
CA SER A 256 7.30 -8.58 16.36
C SER A 256 7.44 -8.11 14.91
N GLU A 257 6.34 -7.69 14.26
CA GLU A 257 6.41 -7.13 12.91
C GLU A 257 7.12 -5.77 12.90
N LYS A 258 6.90 -4.94 13.94
CA LYS A 258 7.59 -3.66 14.08
C LYS A 258 9.09 -3.87 14.29
N LEU A 259 9.47 -4.76 15.21
CA LEU A 259 10.88 -5.05 15.54
C LEU A 259 11.64 -5.59 14.32
N ASP A 260 11.14 -6.62 13.63
CA ASP A 260 11.79 -7.17 12.42
C ASP A 260 11.97 -6.12 11.32
N TYR A 261 11.01 -5.22 11.17
CA TYR A 261 11.07 -4.15 10.17
C TYR A 261 12.06 -3.04 10.54
N ILE A 262 12.17 -2.68 11.81
CA ILE A 262 13.19 -1.73 12.30
C ILE A 262 14.59 -2.36 12.16
N GLU A 263 14.77 -3.61 12.58
CA GLU A 263 16.02 -4.35 12.39
C GLU A 263 16.41 -4.45 10.92
N PHE A 264 15.43 -4.67 10.03
CA PHE A 264 15.65 -4.62 8.59
C PHE A 264 16.15 -3.24 8.15
N ALA A 265 15.49 -2.16 8.55
CA ALA A 265 15.89 -0.80 8.19
C ALA A 265 17.30 -0.47 8.67
N VAL A 266 17.65 -0.84 9.91
CA VAL A 266 19.00 -0.68 10.47
C VAL A 266 20.01 -1.51 9.68
N SER A 267 19.69 -2.76 9.32
CA SER A 267 20.59 -3.60 8.52
C SER A 267 20.90 -3.03 7.14
N VAL A 268 19.92 -2.36 6.51
CA VAL A 268 20.12 -1.68 5.22
C VAL A 268 20.98 -0.44 5.41
N ALA A 269 20.73 0.35 6.46
CA ALA A 269 21.54 1.52 6.79
C ALA A 269 23.01 1.13 7.06
N ASP A 270 23.24 0.10 7.87
CA ASP A 270 24.58 -0.40 8.17
C ASP A 270 25.28 -0.95 6.91
N ALA A 271 24.56 -1.68 6.05
CA ALA A 271 25.12 -2.14 4.77
C ALA A 271 25.51 -0.95 3.87
N LEU A 272 24.67 0.08 3.76
CA LEU A 272 24.95 1.28 2.97
C LEU A 272 26.12 2.11 3.53
N ARG A 273 26.46 1.98 4.81
CA ARG A 273 27.61 2.69 5.40
C ARG A 273 28.97 2.23 4.87
N ASP A 274 29.04 1.02 4.32
CA ASP A 274 30.20 0.54 3.56
C ASP A 274 30.34 1.25 2.21
N LEU A 275 29.27 1.85 1.68
CA LEU A 275 29.30 2.65 0.46
C LEU A 275 29.68 4.11 0.74
N THR A 276 29.12 4.70 1.80
CA THR A 276 29.45 6.06 2.26
C THR A 276 29.08 6.18 3.74
N PRO A 277 29.85 6.88 4.59
CA PRO A 277 29.51 7.02 6.01
C PRO A 277 28.23 7.85 6.26
N ASN A 278 27.70 8.52 5.23
CA ASN A 278 26.61 9.49 5.32
C ASN A 278 25.24 8.83 5.14
N VAL A 279 24.86 7.95 6.07
CA VAL A 279 23.58 7.22 6.04
C VAL A 279 22.87 7.29 7.38
N CYS A 280 21.63 7.78 7.41
CA CYS A 280 20.80 7.82 8.62
C CYS A 280 19.31 7.65 8.31
N PHE A 281 18.50 7.49 9.35
CA PHE A 281 17.05 7.58 9.23
C PHE A 281 16.62 8.99 8.83
N GLY A 282 15.56 9.10 8.03
CA GLY A 282 14.93 10.35 7.60
C GLY A 282 13.44 10.38 7.94
N TYR A 283 12.80 11.51 7.68
CA TYR A 283 11.36 11.76 7.74
C TYR A 283 10.65 11.06 8.91
N GLY A 284 9.66 10.20 8.61
CA GLY A 284 8.84 9.50 9.59
C GLY A 284 9.67 8.57 10.47
N ALA A 285 10.72 7.97 9.93
CA ALA A 285 11.63 7.12 10.68
C ALA A 285 12.39 7.90 11.76
N ALA A 286 13.01 9.04 11.41
CA ALA A 286 13.69 9.88 12.40
C ALA A 286 12.71 10.49 13.41
N LEU A 287 11.53 10.90 12.96
CA LEU A 287 10.47 11.44 13.80
C LEU A 287 9.96 10.40 14.82
N ALA A 288 9.81 9.13 14.40
CA ALA A 288 9.44 8.03 15.28
C ALA A 288 10.44 7.85 16.43
N VAL A 289 11.74 7.90 16.14
CA VAL A 289 12.79 7.78 17.18
C VAL A 289 12.75 8.93 18.17
N VAL A 290 12.63 10.17 17.68
CA VAL A 290 12.82 11.38 18.50
C VAL A 290 11.56 11.77 19.27
N ARG A 291 10.37 11.59 18.67
CA ARG A 291 9.10 12.07 19.24
C ARG A 291 8.31 10.96 19.93
N ASP A 292 8.11 9.83 19.24
CA ASP A 292 7.06 8.88 19.61
C ASP A 292 7.61 7.67 20.38
N GLY A 293 8.87 7.29 20.16
CA GLY A 293 9.46 6.07 20.73
C GLY A 293 8.84 4.77 20.17
N ASP A 294 7.96 4.87 19.19
CA ASP A 294 7.29 3.80 18.44
C ASP A 294 7.10 4.27 16.99
N LEU A 295 6.85 3.34 16.07
CA LEU A 295 6.50 3.64 14.69
C LEU A 295 5.22 4.48 14.63
N ILE A 296 5.21 5.50 13.76
CA ILE A 296 4.07 6.40 13.60
C ILE A 296 2.85 5.59 13.15
N PRO A 297 1.75 5.51 13.93
CA PRO A 297 0.72 4.49 13.71
C PRO A 297 0.06 4.51 12.33
N HIS A 298 -0.13 5.69 11.74
CA HIS A 298 -0.79 5.85 10.45
C HIS A 298 0.17 5.79 9.26
N ASP A 299 1.45 5.57 9.52
CA ASP A 299 2.48 5.47 8.51
C ASP A 299 2.66 4.02 8.05
N ASP A 300 3.36 3.83 6.93
CA ASP A 300 3.55 2.50 6.35
C ASP A 300 4.91 2.25 5.72
N ASP A 301 5.91 3.09 5.92
CA ASP A 301 7.29 2.82 5.56
C ASP A 301 8.27 3.42 6.57
N LEU A 302 9.54 3.07 6.42
CA LEU A 302 10.63 3.76 7.07
C LEU A 302 11.53 4.34 5.99
N ASP A 303 12.08 5.51 6.26
CA ASP A 303 12.92 6.24 5.33
C ASP A 303 14.38 6.27 5.79
N LEU A 304 15.29 6.01 4.85
CA LEU A 304 16.72 6.26 4.99
C LEU A 304 17.13 7.40 4.07
N ILE A 305 18.07 8.22 4.53
CA ILE A 305 18.79 9.19 3.71
C ILE A 305 20.22 8.70 3.55
N ILE A 306 20.69 8.68 2.31
CA ILE A 306 22.10 8.45 1.94
C ILE A 306 22.60 9.66 1.14
N ALA A 307 23.75 10.22 1.51
CA ALA A 307 24.31 11.38 0.83
C ALA A 307 25.69 11.11 0.22
N PHE A 308 25.89 11.61 -1.00
CA PHE A 308 27.13 11.45 -1.75
C PHE A 308 27.86 12.78 -1.93
N GLU A 309 29.18 12.71 -1.94
CA GLU A 309 30.03 13.80 -2.41
C GLU A 309 29.89 14.00 -3.93
N PRO A 310 30.16 15.21 -4.46
CA PRO A 310 30.08 15.46 -5.89
C PRO A 310 31.01 14.59 -6.75
N ASP A 311 32.16 14.19 -6.22
CA ASP A 311 33.11 13.29 -6.91
C ASP A 311 32.72 11.81 -6.79
N GLU A 312 31.94 11.47 -5.77
CA GLU A 312 31.17 10.25 -5.75
C GLU A 312 30.06 10.42 -6.80
N ALA A 313 28.91 11.02 -6.51
CA ALA A 313 27.81 11.18 -7.47
C ALA A 313 27.55 12.65 -7.79
N ALA A 314 27.52 12.99 -9.08
CA ALA A 314 27.21 14.34 -9.52
C ALA A 314 25.70 14.55 -9.71
N THR A 315 24.94 13.46 -9.91
CA THR A 315 23.50 13.52 -10.17
C THR A 315 22.71 12.48 -9.37
N LEU A 316 21.40 12.72 -9.17
CA LEU A 316 20.52 11.77 -8.49
C LEU A 316 20.44 10.41 -9.21
N PRO A 317 20.36 10.34 -10.56
CA PRO A 317 20.43 9.05 -11.26
C PRO A 317 21.72 8.27 -10.99
N GLU A 318 22.87 8.94 -10.93
CA GLU A 318 24.15 8.28 -10.58
C GLU A 318 24.14 7.77 -9.14
N ALA A 319 23.66 8.58 -8.20
CA ALA A 319 23.50 8.16 -6.80
C ALA A 319 22.59 6.94 -6.67
N HIS A 320 21.43 6.95 -7.35
CA HIS A 320 20.50 5.82 -7.39
C HIS A 320 21.13 4.57 -8.00
N ALA A 321 21.85 4.70 -9.12
CA ALA A 321 22.52 3.58 -9.76
C ALA A 321 23.55 2.92 -8.82
N ARG A 322 24.31 3.72 -8.07
CA ARG A 322 25.24 3.20 -7.06
C ARG A 322 24.54 2.45 -5.95
N VAL A 323 23.49 3.03 -5.37
CA VAL A 323 22.69 2.39 -4.31
C VAL A 323 22.11 1.06 -4.82
N GLU A 324 21.55 1.07 -6.03
CA GLU A 324 20.98 -0.12 -6.67
C GLU A 324 22.02 -1.23 -6.87
N GLU A 325 23.15 -0.92 -7.51
CA GLU A 325 24.21 -1.88 -7.78
C GLU A 325 24.74 -2.47 -6.47
N PHE A 326 25.06 -1.60 -5.51
CA PHE A 326 25.65 -1.97 -4.25
C PHE A 326 24.76 -2.88 -3.40
N LEU A 327 23.47 -2.55 -3.30
CA LEU A 327 22.51 -3.32 -2.52
C LEU A 327 22.09 -4.62 -3.22
N ARG A 328 21.93 -4.61 -4.55
CA ARG A 328 21.64 -5.85 -5.31
C ARG A 328 22.78 -6.86 -5.19
N ALA A 329 24.04 -6.40 -5.20
CA ALA A 329 25.21 -7.24 -4.99
C ALA A 329 25.21 -7.93 -3.60
N ARG A 330 24.46 -7.40 -2.63
CA ARG A 330 24.28 -7.94 -1.27
C ARG A 330 22.99 -8.73 -1.08
N GLY A 331 22.26 -9.00 -2.16
CA GLY A 331 21.03 -9.81 -2.13
C GLY A 331 19.77 -9.06 -1.75
N PHE A 332 19.81 -7.73 -1.61
CA PHE A 332 18.60 -6.93 -1.44
C PHE A 332 17.84 -6.80 -2.76
N VAL A 333 16.52 -6.70 -2.66
CA VAL A 333 15.64 -6.40 -3.78
C VAL A 333 15.45 -4.88 -3.85
N VAL A 334 15.98 -4.26 -4.90
CA VAL A 334 15.83 -2.82 -5.15
C VAL A 334 14.92 -2.57 -6.33
N LYS A 335 13.84 -1.79 -6.11
CA LYS A 335 12.78 -1.51 -7.08
C LYS A 335 12.42 -0.02 -7.10
N GLY A 336 11.64 0.34 -8.11
CA GLY A 336 11.13 1.70 -8.29
C GLY A 336 12.10 2.56 -9.08
N ASP A 337 11.56 3.45 -9.89
CA ASP A 337 12.31 4.50 -10.59
C ASP A 337 11.70 5.86 -10.20
N PHE A 338 11.74 6.13 -8.90
CA PHE A 338 11.25 7.38 -8.34
C PHE A 338 12.33 8.46 -8.44
N PHE A 339 11.91 9.71 -8.45
CA PHE A 339 12.85 10.82 -8.61
C PHE A 339 13.84 10.91 -7.44
N GLY A 340 13.33 10.75 -6.22
CA GLY A 340 14.10 10.98 -4.99
C GLY A 340 14.70 9.73 -4.36
N HIS A 341 14.19 8.54 -4.69
CA HIS A 341 14.45 7.36 -3.89
C HIS A 341 14.30 6.03 -4.63
N ARG A 342 14.68 4.97 -3.91
CA ARG A 342 14.47 3.58 -4.29
C ARG A 342 13.80 2.81 -3.17
N HIS A 343 12.92 1.88 -3.54
CA HIS A 343 12.34 0.94 -2.59
C HIS A 343 13.33 -0.22 -2.40
N VAL A 344 13.71 -0.50 -1.16
CA VAL A 344 14.65 -1.56 -0.80
C VAL A 344 13.97 -2.56 0.11
N ALA A 345 13.98 -3.85 -0.25
CA ALA A 345 13.34 -4.93 0.52
C ALA A 345 14.24 -6.16 0.63
N ARG A 346 13.94 -7.02 1.62
CA ARG A 346 14.34 -8.44 1.55
C ARG A 346 13.55 -9.13 0.42
N PRO A 347 14.03 -10.23 -0.17
CA PRO A 347 13.23 -11.03 -1.10
C PRO A 347 11.87 -11.42 -0.47
N GLY A 348 10.77 -11.00 -1.10
CA GLY A 348 9.40 -11.22 -0.59
C GLY A 348 8.99 -10.35 0.62
N GLY A 349 9.86 -9.50 1.13
CA GLY A 349 9.61 -8.64 2.29
C GLY A 349 8.97 -7.29 1.94
N LYS A 350 8.57 -6.55 2.96
CA LYS A 350 8.16 -5.14 2.83
C LYS A 350 9.40 -4.26 2.57
N HIS A 351 9.23 -3.24 1.73
CA HIS A 351 10.32 -2.30 1.42
C HIS A 351 10.41 -1.19 2.46
N ILE A 352 11.58 -0.57 2.54
CA ILE A 352 11.83 0.77 3.08
C ILE A 352 12.17 1.71 1.91
N ASP A 353 12.13 3.01 2.14
CA ASP A 353 12.51 4.00 1.14
C ASP A 353 13.93 4.53 1.41
N VAL A 354 14.80 4.46 0.39
CA VAL A 354 16.16 4.98 0.47
C VAL A 354 16.28 6.21 -0.44
N PHE A 355 16.34 7.38 0.17
CA PHE A 355 16.43 8.68 -0.48
C PHE A 355 17.89 9.05 -0.72
N SER A 356 18.23 9.32 -1.98
CA SER A 356 19.56 9.76 -2.36
C SER A 356 19.65 11.28 -2.26
N GLY A 357 20.69 11.76 -1.60
CA GLY A 357 21.05 13.16 -1.49
C GLY A 357 22.46 13.44 -2.03
N LEU A 358 22.69 14.70 -2.39
CA LEU A 358 23.96 15.20 -2.87
C LEU A 358 24.45 16.33 -1.96
N PHE A 359 25.73 16.34 -1.64
CA PHE A 359 26.36 17.48 -0.98
C PHE A 359 26.52 18.65 -1.95
N GLU A 360 26.19 19.85 -1.47
CA GLU A 360 26.28 21.11 -2.20
C GLU A 360 27.09 22.10 -1.36
N GLY A 361 28.40 21.86 -1.27
CA GLY A 361 29.29 22.58 -0.36
C GLY A 361 29.05 22.21 1.10
N ASP A 362 28.67 23.19 1.92
CA ASP A 362 28.34 22.99 3.34
C ASP A 362 26.87 22.59 3.58
N ARG A 363 26.11 22.36 2.50
CA ARG A 363 24.71 21.94 2.52
C ARG A 363 24.54 20.54 1.95
N VAL A 364 23.37 19.95 2.20
CA VAL A 364 22.96 18.68 1.59
C VAL A 364 21.51 18.78 1.10
N SER A 365 21.24 18.11 -0.01
CA SER A 365 19.98 18.22 -0.75
C SER A 365 19.51 16.85 -1.20
N TRP A 366 18.24 16.54 -0.94
CA TRP A 366 17.53 15.38 -1.52
C TRP A 366 16.07 15.74 -1.76
N TYR A 367 15.41 14.98 -2.63
CA TYR A 367 13.98 15.09 -2.84
C TYR A 367 13.30 13.86 -2.26
N PRO A 368 12.13 13.97 -1.60
CA PRO A 368 11.33 15.18 -1.43
C PRO A 368 11.77 16.04 -0.24
N GLY A 369 12.25 17.25 -0.50
CA GLY A 369 12.78 18.14 0.52
C GLY A 369 12.98 19.55 -0.01
N THR A 370 13.30 20.49 0.89
CA THR A 370 13.74 21.82 0.47
C THR A 370 15.23 21.77 0.18
N ARG A 371 15.62 22.06 -1.07
CA ARG A 371 17.03 22.05 -1.50
C ARG A 371 17.88 22.98 -0.62
N ALA A 372 19.06 22.50 -0.24
CA ALA A 372 20.07 23.20 0.55
C ALA A 372 19.57 23.78 1.89
N ALA A 373 18.45 23.24 2.42
CA ALA A 373 17.89 23.72 3.68
C ALA A 373 18.72 23.29 4.90
N LEU A 374 19.37 22.13 4.82
CA LEU A 374 20.11 21.54 5.93
C LEU A 374 21.61 21.74 5.75
N ALA A 375 22.27 22.11 6.85
CA ALA A 375 23.71 22.13 6.91
C ALA A 375 24.23 20.68 6.91
N ARG A 376 25.36 20.44 6.26
CA ARG A 376 26.04 19.15 6.29
C ARG A 376 26.31 18.69 7.72
N SER A 377 26.74 19.60 8.59
CA SER A 377 27.03 19.33 10.00
C SER A 377 25.81 19.01 10.86
N SER A 378 24.59 19.37 10.44
CA SER A 378 23.37 18.95 11.14
C SER A 378 22.92 17.54 10.75
N MET A 379 23.44 17.01 9.65
CA MET A 379 23.13 15.66 9.16
C MET A 379 24.23 14.65 9.51
N PHE A 380 25.50 15.01 9.31
CA PHE A 380 26.63 14.09 9.42
C PHE A 380 27.83 14.72 10.15
N PRO A 381 28.63 13.93 10.91
CA PRO A 381 28.49 12.49 11.15
C PRO A 381 27.24 12.15 11.99
N ILE A 382 26.70 10.95 11.79
CA ILE A 382 25.43 10.55 12.42
C ILE A 382 25.47 10.56 13.95
N SER A 383 24.31 10.75 14.56
CA SER A 383 24.06 10.40 15.95
C SER A 383 23.30 9.07 16.04
N ARG A 384 22.91 8.65 17.26
CA ARG A 384 22.11 7.44 17.49
C ARG A 384 20.98 7.72 18.47
N GLY A 385 19.84 7.09 18.23
CA GLY A 385 18.70 7.04 19.14
C GLY A 385 18.17 5.62 19.27
N GLU A 386 17.18 5.41 20.14
CA GLU A 386 16.55 4.10 20.32
C GLU A 386 15.09 4.12 19.84
N LEU A 387 14.70 3.09 19.09
CA LEU A 387 13.31 2.85 18.69
C LEU A 387 12.96 1.42 19.08
N LEU A 388 12.03 1.26 20.03
CA LEU A 388 11.66 -0.04 20.59
C LEU A 388 12.87 -0.88 21.04
N GLY A 389 13.87 -0.24 21.64
CA GLY A 389 15.11 -0.87 22.12
C GLY A 389 16.16 -1.17 21.04
N ILE A 390 15.90 -0.81 19.78
CA ILE A 390 16.86 -0.97 18.68
C ILE A 390 17.61 0.36 18.46
N SER A 391 18.93 0.30 18.38
CA SER A 391 19.77 1.49 18.13
C SER A 391 19.71 1.91 16.66
N CYS A 392 19.11 3.06 16.38
CA CYS A 392 18.87 3.58 15.04
C CYS A 392 19.82 4.75 14.71
N PRO A 393 20.37 4.81 13.48
CA PRO A 393 21.20 5.93 13.05
C PRO A 393 20.35 7.17 12.78
N LEU A 394 20.70 8.30 13.38
CA LEU A 394 19.99 9.58 13.24
C LEU A 394 20.89 10.65 12.62
N PRO A 395 20.32 11.74 12.09
CA PRO A 395 21.07 12.95 11.79
C PRO A 395 21.93 13.40 12.98
N ALA A 396 23.06 14.07 12.72
CA ALA A 396 23.94 14.62 13.75
C ALA A 396 23.18 15.47 14.79
N ASP A 397 22.25 16.30 14.30
CA ASP A 397 21.32 17.10 15.09
C ASP A 397 19.88 16.81 14.62
N PRO A 398 19.22 15.80 15.24
CA PRO A 398 17.90 15.38 14.79
C PRO A 398 16.81 16.42 15.10
N VAL A 399 17.01 17.31 16.07
CA VAL A 399 16.04 18.37 16.39
C VAL A 399 16.02 19.41 15.28
N THR A 400 17.20 19.92 14.88
CA THR A 400 17.32 20.86 13.76
C THR A 400 16.82 20.24 12.45
N TYR A 401 17.09 18.95 12.24
CA TYR A 401 16.56 18.20 11.11
C TYR A 401 15.02 18.22 11.08
N LEU A 402 14.36 17.78 12.15
CA LEU A 402 12.91 17.67 12.19
C LEU A 402 12.22 19.03 12.12
N GLU A 403 12.77 20.06 12.77
CA GLU A 403 12.25 21.42 12.66
C GLU A 403 12.37 21.97 11.23
N THR A 404 13.44 21.63 10.50
CA THR A 404 13.59 22.05 9.10
C THR A 404 12.61 21.35 8.17
N ILE A 405 12.34 20.05 8.41
CA ILE A 405 11.46 19.23 7.56
C ILE A 405 9.98 19.46 7.84
N TYR A 406 9.60 19.59 9.11
CA TYR A 406 8.20 19.64 9.59
C TYR A 406 7.81 21.00 10.18
N GLY A 407 8.76 21.93 10.36
CA GLY A 407 8.52 23.24 10.98
C GLY A 407 8.60 23.21 12.51
N PRO A 408 8.49 24.37 13.17
CA PRO A 408 8.68 24.51 14.63
C PRO A 408 7.66 23.75 15.49
N GLY A 409 6.54 23.32 14.90
CA GLY A 409 5.50 22.54 15.58
C GLY A 409 5.71 21.02 15.55
N TRP A 410 6.80 20.52 14.98
CA TRP A 410 7.01 19.10 14.67
C TRP A 410 6.83 18.14 15.85
N SER A 411 7.12 18.60 17.07
CA SER A 411 7.01 17.82 18.30
C SER A 411 5.56 17.50 18.69
N THR A 412 4.59 18.17 18.07
CA THR A 412 3.16 17.92 18.25
C THR A 412 2.57 17.44 16.92
N PRO A 413 1.91 16.27 16.88
CA PRO A 413 1.27 15.79 15.65
C PRO A 413 0.27 16.80 15.08
N ASP A 414 0.43 17.17 13.81
CA ASP A 414 -0.49 18.02 13.07
C ASP A 414 -1.13 17.24 11.91
N PRO A 415 -2.39 16.79 12.04
CA PRO A 415 -3.10 16.08 10.97
C PRO A 415 -3.36 16.93 9.71
N ALA A 416 -3.25 18.25 9.81
CA ALA A 416 -3.43 19.17 8.68
C ALA A 416 -2.11 19.48 7.95
N PHE A 417 -0.99 18.99 8.46
CA PHE A 417 0.33 19.26 7.91
C PHE A 417 0.45 18.82 6.45
N LYS A 418 1.08 19.67 5.63
CA LYS A 418 1.36 19.40 4.21
C LYS A 418 2.74 19.93 3.85
N HIS A 419 3.54 19.08 3.22
CA HIS A 419 4.80 19.53 2.63
C HIS A 419 4.56 20.41 1.39
N THR A 420 5.44 21.39 1.19
CA THR A 420 5.37 22.38 0.09
C THR A 420 6.54 22.26 -0.90
N TRP A 421 7.18 21.08 -0.93
CA TRP A 421 8.38 20.83 -1.71
C TRP A 421 8.16 20.90 -3.22
N ARG A 422 9.20 21.36 -3.94
CA ARG A 422 9.13 21.64 -5.38
C ARG A 422 10.17 20.84 -6.13
N LYS A 423 9.71 19.79 -6.82
CA LYS A 423 10.57 18.92 -7.65
C LYS A 423 11.43 19.68 -8.66
N ARG A 424 10.92 20.79 -9.22
CA ARG A 424 11.63 21.62 -10.20
C ARG A 424 12.91 22.25 -9.66
N ASP A 425 13.03 22.40 -8.34
CA ASP A 425 14.19 23.01 -7.71
C ASP A 425 15.42 22.07 -7.74
N PHE A 426 15.23 20.82 -8.18
CA PHE A 426 16.24 19.76 -8.32
C PHE A 426 16.48 19.38 -9.80
N ALA A 427 16.03 20.18 -10.76
CA ALA A 427 16.03 19.81 -12.18
C ALA A 427 17.45 19.56 -12.75
N ASP A 428 18.44 20.31 -12.29
CA ASP A 428 19.86 20.18 -12.59
C ASP A 428 20.54 18.98 -11.91
N GLN A 429 19.94 18.41 -10.86
CA GLN A 429 20.40 17.15 -10.29
C GLN A 429 19.80 15.92 -11.03
N ALA A 430 18.83 16.14 -11.92
CA ALA A 430 18.18 15.08 -12.69
C ALA A 430 18.94 14.70 -13.97
N ALA A 431 19.83 15.56 -14.44
CA ALA A 431 20.72 15.35 -15.59
C ALA A 431 21.95 16.24 -15.41
N PRO A 432 23.16 15.82 -15.84
CA PRO A 432 24.32 16.68 -15.75
C PRO A 432 24.05 18.01 -16.47
N PRO A 433 24.55 19.16 -15.97
CA PRO A 433 24.40 20.41 -16.69
C PRO A 433 24.97 20.23 -18.10
N PRO A 434 24.33 20.81 -19.14
CA PRO A 434 24.91 20.77 -20.47
C PRO A 434 26.33 21.31 -20.37
N VAL A 435 27.30 20.53 -20.88
CA VAL A 435 28.69 20.96 -20.96
C VAL A 435 28.66 22.34 -21.59
N ALA A 436 29.17 23.34 -20.88
CA ALA A 436 29.37 24.66 -21.46
C ALA A 436 30.27 24.43 -22.68
N VAL A 437 29.70 24.50 -23.88
CA VAL A 437 30.47 24.51 -25.11
C VAL A 437 31.31 25.77 -24.98
N GLU A 438 32.62 25.63 -24.78
CA GLU A 438 33.55 26.73 -24.96
C GLU A 438 33.25 27.31 -26.34
N VAL A 439 32.63 28.49 -26.35
CA VAL A 439 32.48 29.26 -27.58
C VAL A 439 33.92 29.60 -27.97
N PRO A 440 34.42 29.15 -29.14
CA PRO A 440 35.75 29.53 -29.58
C PRO A 440 35.82 31.06 -29.59
N ASP A 441 36.90 31.60 -29.06
CA ASP A 441 37.14 33.04 -28.97
C ASP A 441 36.60 33.76 -30.20
N ALA A 442 35.69 34.71 -29.96
CA ALA A 442 35.20 35.59 -31.01
C ALA A 442 36.42 36.24 -31.70
N PRO A 443 36.49 36.24 -33.04
CA PRO A 443 37.59 36.88 -33.74
C PRO A 443 37.68 38.35 -33.31
N ALA A 444 38.91 38.81 -33.11
CA ALA A 444 39.24 40.15 -32.64
C ALA A 444 38.38 41.23 -33.31
N LEU A 445 37.82 42.12 -32.51
CA LEU A 445 37.01 43.25 -32.96
C LEU A 445 37.84 44.12 -33.93
N ASP A 446 37.44 44.12 -35.20
CA ASP A 446 37.87 45.11 -36.18
C ASP A 446 37.55 46.53 -35.70
N ALA A 447 38.43 47.46 -36.07
CA ALA A 447 38.56 48.86 -35.70
C ALA A 447 37.25 49.63 -35.36
N PRO A 448 37.31 50.62 -34.43
CA PRO A 448 36.12 51.32 -33.94
C PRO A 448 35.37 52.03 -35.06
N ARG A 449 34.12 51.61 -35.28
CA ARG A 449 33.17 52.31 -36.16
C ARG A 449 32.90 53.69 -35.59
N ARG A 450 33.20 54.74 -36.38
CA ARG A 450 32.92 56.15 -36.05
C ARG A 450 31.50 56.33 -35.50
N GLY A 451 31.44 56.97 -34.33
CA GLY A 451 30.20 57.26 -33.62
C GLY A 451 29.29 58.18 -34.42
N TRP A 452 27.99 57.98 -34.25
CA TRP A 452 26.93 58.75 -34.92
C TRP A 452 27.03 60.27 -34.69
N LEU A 453 27.67 60.70 -33.60
CA LEU A 453 27.94 62.11 -33.29
C LEU A 453 29.00 62.77 -34.19
N ASP A 454 29.94 62.01 -34.76
CA ASP A 454 30.94 62.53 -35.70
C ASP A 454 30.35 62.81 -37.10
N ARG A 455 29.19 62.23 -37.41
CA ARG A 455 28.47 62.45 -38.69
C ARG A 455 27.61 63.72 -38.69
N MET A 456 27.45 64.41 -37.57
CA MET A 456 26.61 65.61 -37.45
C MET A 456 27.40 66.94 -37.31
N ARG A 457 28.74 66.91 -37.26
CA ARG A 457 29.58 68.12 -37.10
C ARG A 457 30.43 68.51 -38.33
N GLY A 458 30.09 68.01 -39.51
CA GLY A 458 30.73 68.41 -40.77
C GLY A 458 29.73 68.96 -41.80
N ARG A 459 29.57 70.28 -41.83
CA ARG A 459 29.26 71.04 -43.05
C ARG A 459 30.50 71.83 -43.43
#